data_AF-A0A820FPQ4-F1
#
_entry.id   AF-A0A820FPQ4-F1
#
_cell.length_a   1.000
_cell.length_b   1.000
_cell.length_c   1.000
_cell.angle_alpha   90.00
_cell.angle_beta   90.00
_cell.angle_gamma   90.00
#
_symmetry.space_group_name_H-M   'P 1'
#
loop_
_entity.id
_entity.type
_entity.pdbx_description
1 polymer ?
#
loop_
_entity_poly.entity_id
_entity_poly.type
_entity_poly.pdbx_seq_one_letter_code
_entity_poly.pdbx_strand_id
1 'polypeptide(L)'
;MTNKKLEELTAQALIKLQEHVCDIESLNQWKKQMFYLINEIGEQKLSSAVPMNQHDSSLDPVDWSSARFVAHQMLNSSMHYIQHVRDRPVWQSMPNDVRAAIEDECLPENGQSLSAVCNDVLSYVLPYGRGSVHPRFWGWASGEGTLGGVLADMVSATMNMNACAYMNSAAFVERTVIEWMRQIFGFPKGTSGGLLVSGTSIATVISMATARQRALGIGSKSIHLIPVDDNFRIKIDHLKATIQNDRDKGFVPFCIIGNT
;
A
#
# COMPACT_ATOMS: atom_id res chain seq x y z
N MET A 1 -27.65 -26.04 23.12
CA MET A 1 -28.89 -25.61 22.42
C MET A 1 -28.64 -24.62 21.28
N THR A 2 -27.48 -23.97 21.21
CA THR A 2 -27.15 -22.87 20.28
C THR A 2 -26.99 -23.28 18.80
N ASN A 3 -26.58 -24.52 18.51
CA ASN A 3 -26.27 -24.92 17.12
C ASN A 3 -27.53 -25.16 16.25
N LYS A 4 -28.60 -25.70 16.84
CA LYS A 4 -29.83 -26.05 16.11
C LYS A 4 -30.57 -24.82 15.56
N LYS A 5 -30.64 -23.73 16.34
CA LYS A 5 -31.28 -22.48 15.93
C LYS A 5 -30.54 -21.79 14.78
N LEU A 6 -29.20 -21.85 14.79
CA LEU A 6 -28.37 -21.28 13.73
C LEU A 6 -28.51 -22.06 12.41
N GLU A 7 -28.56 -23.39 12.48
CA GLU A 7 -28.83 -24.26 11.32
C GLU A 7 -30.20 -23.98 10.70
N GLU A 8 -31.24 -23.84 11.54
CA GLU A 8 -32.60 -23.49 11.09
C GLU A 8 -32.67 -22.12 10.41
N LEU A 9 -32.03 -21.08 10.98
CA LEU A 9 -31.99 -19.74 10.39
C LEU A 9 -31.19 -19.71 9.08
N THR A 10 -30.09 -20.44 9.01
CA THR A 10 -29.26 -20.54 7.80
C THR A 10 -30.00 -21.25 6.67
N ALA A 11 -30.75 -22.31 7.00
CA ALA A 11 -31.61 -23.01 6.04
C ALA A 11 -32.72 -22.09 5.51
N GLN A 12 -33.35 -21.28 6.37
CA GLN A 12 -34.36 -20.30 5.96
C GLN A 12 -33.79 -19.23 5.04
N ALA A 13 -32.57 -18.73 5.30
CA ALA A 13 -31.90 -17.77 4.42
C ALA A 13 -31.57 -18.37 3.05
N LEU A 14 -31.13 -19.63 3.00
CA LEU A 14 -30.86 -20.35 1.74
C LEU A 14 -32.12 -20.54 0.89
N ILE A 15 -33.25 -20.92 1.52
CA ILE A 15 -34.54 -21.00 0.84
C ILE A 15 -34.95 -19.62 0.30
N LYS A 16 -34.76 -18.58 1.12
CA LYS A 16 -35.13 -17.21 0.74
C LYS A 16 -34.32 -16.67 -0.45
N LEU A 17 -33.04 -17.03 -0.54
CA LEU A 17 -32.17 -16.68 -1.68
C LEU A 17 -32.65 -17.30 -3.01
N GLN A 18 -33.46 -18.35 -2.97
CA GLN A 18 -34.00 -19.03 -4.16
C GLN A 18 -35.38 -18.49 -4.57
N GLU A 19 -35.99 -17.58 -3.81
CA GLU A 19 -37.28 -16.99 -4.18
C GLU A 19 -37.16 -16.06 -5.39
N HIS A 20 -38.10 -16.19 -6.32
CA HIS A 20 -38.16 -15.36 -7.51
C HIS A 20 -38.85 -14.02 -7.19
N VAL A 21 -38.14 -12.91 -7.39
CA VAL A 21 -38.65 -11.56 -7.18
C VAL A 21 -39.19 -11.01 -8.50
N CYS A 22 -40.48 -10.70 -8.55
CA CYS A 22 -41.19 -10.39 -9.81
C CYS A 22 -41.61 -8.90 -9.94
N ASP A 23 -41.59 -8.14 -8.84
CA ASP A 23 -41.99 -6.73 -8.80
C ASP A 23 -41.32 -5.98 -7.63
N ILE A 24 -41.56 -4.67 -7.54
CA ILE A 24 -40.94 -3.79 -6.52
C ILE A 24 -41.45 -4.10 -5.10
N GLU A 25 -42.71 -4.52 -4.97
CA GLU A 25 -43.31 -4.82 -3.68
C GLU A 25 -42.74 -6.11 -3.09
N SER A 26 -42.65 -7.16 -3.90
CA SER A 26 -41.98 -8.42 -3.59
C SER A 26 -40.49 -8.23 -3.32
N LEU A 27 -39.79 -7.32 -4.01
CA LEU A 27 -38.39 -6.97 -3.70
C LEU A 27 -38.24 -6.35 -2.31
N ASN A 28 -39.14 -5.44 -1.94
CA ASN A 28 -39.09 -4.76 -0.64
C ASN A 28 -39.42 -5.72 0.51
N GLN A 29 -40.39 -6.62 0.32
CA GLN A 29 -40.73 -7.66 1.28
C GLN A 29 -39.58 -8.67 1.44
N TRP A 30 -38.98 -9.09 0.32
CA TRP A 30 -37.82 -9.97 0.31
C TRP A 30 -36.64 -9.37 1.07
N LYS A 31 -36.31 -8.09 0.79
CA LYS A 31 -35.25 -7.36 1.51
C LYS A 31 -35.50 -7.34 3.01
N LYS A 32 -36.71 -6.96 3.44
CA LYS A 32 -37.05 -6.87 4.87
C LYS A 32 -36.86 -8.20 5.59
N GLN A 33 -37.27 -9.31 4.96
CA GLN A 33 -37.13 -10.65 5.54
C GLN A 33 -35.68 -11.16 5.51
N MET A 34 -34.93 -10.88 4.44
CA MET A 34 -33.50 -11.22 4.37
C MET A 34 -32.67 -10.44 5.39
N PHE A 35 -32.94 -9.16 5.59
CA PHE A 35 -32.26 -8.37 6.62
C PHE A 35 -32.54 -8.91 8.02
N TYR A 36 -33.77 -9.33 8.30
CA TYR A 36 -34.12 -9.98 9.56
C TYR A 36 -33.31 -11.26 9.78
N LEU A 37 -33.26 -12.16 8.78
CA LEU A 37 -32.50 -13.41 8.85
C LEU A 37 -30.99 -13.18 9.03
N ILE A 38 -30.41 -12.22 8.31
CA ILE A 38 -28.99 -11.87 8.44
C ILE A 38 -28.66 -11.39 9.85
N ASN A 39 -29.50 -10.53 10.43
CA ASN A 39 -29.29 -10.00 11.77
C ASN A 39 -29.40 -11.10 12.84
N GLU A 40 -30.43 -11.95 12.78
CA GLU A 40 -30.59 -13.06 13.72
C GLU A 40 -29.45 -14.08 13.63
N ILE A 41 -28.99 -14.41 12.41
CA ILE A 41 -27.80 -15.27 12.21
C ILE A 41 -26.56 -14.60 12.82
N GLY A 42 -26.39 -13.29 12.62
CA GLY A 42 -25.32 -12.50 13.22
C GLY A 42 -25.34 -12.59 14.75
N GLU A 43 -26.49 -12.35 15.38
CA GLU A 43 -26.64 -12.41 16.84
C GLU A 43 -26.39 -13.82 17.42
N GLN A 44 -26.80 -14.89 16.72
CA GLN A 44 -26.51 -16.26 17.16
C GLN A 44 -25.01 -16.62 17.05
N LYS A 45 -24.32 -16.11 16.01
CA LYS A 45 -22.85 -16.25 15.89
C LYS A 45 -22.10 -15.39 16.92
N LEU A 46 -22.62 -14.20 17.24
CA LEU A 46 -22.02 -13.30 18.22
C LEU A 46 -22.25 -13.77 19.66
N SER A 47 -23.41 -14.33 19.98
CA SER A 47 -23.70 -14.88 21.32
C SER A 47 -22.97 -16.19 21.64
N SER A 48 -22.42 -16.86 20.64
CA SER A 48 -21.51 -18.01 20.80
C SER A 48 -20.03 -17.61 20.80
N ALA A 49 -19.72 -16.35 20.48
CA ALA A 49 -18.40 -15.79 20.71
C ALA A 49 -18.25 -15.43 22.19
N VAL A 50 -17.05 -15.72 22.73
CA VAL A 50 -16.56 -15.34 24.07
C VAL A 50 -17.13 -13.99 24.50
N PRO A 51 -17.62 -13.82 25.76
CA PRO A 51 -18.13 -12.53 26.21
C PRO A 51 -17.05 -11.48 25.99
N MET A 52 -17.29 -10.61 25.02
CA MET A 52 -16.41 -9.51 24.68
C MET A 52 -16.39 -8.61 25.90
N ASN A 53 -15.26 -8.62 26.61
CA ASN A 53 -15.08 -7.80 27.80
C ASN A 53 -15.32 -6.35 27.36
N GLN A 54 -16.35 -5.69 27.90
CA GLN A 54 -16.84 -4.39 27.41
C GLN A 54 -15.83 -3.23 27.60
N HIS A 55 -14.61 -3.52 28.03
CA HIS A 55 -13.57 -2.54 28.32
C HIS A 55 -12.59 -2.28 27.16
N ASP A 56 -12.46 -3.17 26.17
CA ASP A 56 -11.47 -3.03 25.08
C ASP A 56 -12.13 -3.02 23.70
N SER A 57 -12.90 -1.97 23.40
CA SER A 57 -13.52 -1.78 22.07
C SER A 57 -12.72 -0.85 21.15
N SER A 58 -11.62 -0.26 21.63
CA SER A 58 -10.73 0.62 20.84
C SER A 58 -9.30 0.08 20.80
N LEU A 59 -8.62 0.34 19.68
CA LEU A 59 -7.18 0.13 19.52
C LEU A 59 -6.35 1.32 20.05
N ASP A 60 -7.02 2.35 20.57
CA ASP A 60 -6.36 3.52 21.14
C ASP A 60 -5.65 3.17 22.45
N PRO A 61 -4.53 3.85 22.78
CA PRO A 61 -3.91 3.70 24.08
C PRO A 61 -4.86 4.07 25.22
N VAL A 62 -4.96 3.19 26.21
CA VAL A 62 -5.71 3.47 27.45
C VAL A 62 -5.07 4.63 28.23
N ASP A 63 -3.74 4.79 28.16
CA ASP A 63 -2.99 5.91 28.74
C ASP A 63 -2.12 6.64 27.71
N TRP A 64 -2.58 7.84 27.33
CA TRP A 64 -1.89 8.73 26.40
C TRP A 64 -0.58 9.30 26.93
N SER A 65 -0.39 9.39 28.25
CA SER A 65 0.87 9.89 28.82
C SER A 65 1.98 8.85 28.65
N SER A 66 1.68 7.59 28.96
CA SER A 66 2.59 6.47 28.69
C SER A 66 2.84 6.29 27.20
N ALA A 67 1.81 6.37 26.35
CA ALA A 67 1.97 6.27 24.90
C ALA A 67 2.89 7.37 24.34
N ARG A 68 2.73 8.62 24.81
CA ARG A 68 3.58 9.74 24.44
C ARG A 68 5.03 9.51 24.87
N PHE A 69 5.26 8.99 26.07
CA PHE A 69 6.60 8.65 26.53
C PHE A 69 7.27 7.62 25.61
N VAL A 70 6.58 6.55 25.25
CA VAL A 70 7.08 5.52 24.32
C VAL A 70 7.36 6.12 22.94
N ALA A 71 6.46 6.95 22.41
CA ALA A 71 6.65 7.63 21.13
C ALA A 71 7.89 8.53 21.12
N HIS A 72 8.16 9.28 22.21
CA HIS A 72 9.38 10.06 22.34
C HIS A 72 10.64 9.19 22.37
N GLN A 73 10.59 8.02 23.01
CA GLN A 73 11.72 7.09 23.01
C GLN A 73 12.02 6.54 21.61
N MET A 74 10.98 6.21 20.83
CA MET A 74 11.14 5.80 19.44
C MET A 74 11.75 6.91 18.58
N LEU A 75 11.27 8.15 18.75
CA LEU A 75 11.82 9.32 18.03
C LEU A 75 13.29 9.54 18.37
N ASN A 76 13.64 9.59 19.66
CA ASN A 76 15.00 9.79 20.12
C ASN A 76 15.94 8.69 19.59
N SER A 77 15.49 7.43 19.66
CA SER A 77 16.27 6.28 19.16
C SER A 77 16.48 6.35 17.65
N SER A 78 15.45 6.74 16.89
CA SER A 78 15.53 6.92 15.44
C SER A 78 16.48 8.06 15.05
N MET A 79 16.41 9.19 15.75
CA MET A 79 17.31 10.32 15.55
C MET A 79 18.76 9.93 15.87
N HIS A 80 18.98 9.26 17.00
CA HIS A 80 20.29 8.74 17.37
C HIS A 80 20.84 7.77 16.32
N TYR A 81 19.98 6.88 15.79
CA TYR A 81 20.31 5.93 14.74
C TYR A 81 20.73 6.60 13.43
N ILE A 82 20.11 7.72 13.05
CA ILE A 82 20.48 8.49 11.85
C ILE A 82 21.76 9.29 12.10
N GLN A 83 21.88 9.93 13.27
CA GLN A 83 23.02 10.78 13.63
C GLN A 83 24.34 10.00 13.61
N HIS A 84 24.35 8.78 14.16
CA HIS A 84 25.54 7.94 14.29
C HIS A 84 25.68 6.91 13.15
N VAL A 85 25.02 7.14 12.01
CA VAL A 85 25.04 6.20 10.88
C VAL A 85 26.47 5.88 10.40
N ARG A 86 27.43 6.81 10.54
CA ARG A 86 28.81 6.65 10.08
C ARG A 86 29.69 5.80 11.00
N ASP A 87 29.28 5.66 12.26
CA ASP A 87 30.03 5.00 13.33
C ASP A 87 29.75 3.50 13.41
N ARG A 88 28.68 3.04 12.76
CA ARG A 88 28.30 1.63 12.67
C ARG A 88 28.74 0.98 11.35
N PRO A 89 28.82 -0.35 11.28
CA PRO A 89 29.00 -1.04 10.00
C PRO A 89 27.87 -0.70 9.03
N VAL A 90 28.17 -0.78 7.72
CA VAL A 90 27.18 -0.60 6.65
C VAL A 90 26.04 -1.59 6.83
N TRP A 91 26.38 -2.85 7.05
CA TRP A 91 25.46 -3.95 7.28
C TRP A 91 26.07 -4.87 8.34
N GLN A 92 25.22 -5.50 9.15
CA GLN A 92 25.64 -6.50 10.12
C GLN A 92 24.70 -7.71 10.04
N SER A 93 25.26 -8.90 10.25
CA SER A 93 24.46 -10.11 10.30
C SER A 93 23.61 -10.11 11.56
N MET A 94 22.34 -10.49 11.41
CA MET A 94 21.48 -10.78 12.54
C MET A 94 21.98 -12.05 13.25
N PRO A 95 22.21 -12.00 14.58
CA PRO A 95 22.49 -13.18 15.41
C PRO A 95 21.39 -14.24 15.29
N ASN A 96 21.75 -15.52 15.45
CA ASN A 96 20.81 -16.64 15.24
C ASN A 96 19.68 -16.65 16.28
N ASP A 97 19.97 -16.26 17.52
CA ASP A 97 19.00 -16.13 18.61
C ASP A 97 17.99 -15.01 18.32
N VAL A 98 18.45 -13.84 17.85
CA VAL A 98 17.57 -12.74 17.43
C VAL A 98 16.70 -13.14 16.24
N ARG A 99 17.28 -13.85 15.26
CA ARG A 99 16.52 -14.35 14.11
C ARG A 99 15.45 -15.35 14.54
N ALA A 100 15.82 -16.34 15.35
CA ALA A 100 14.88 -17.34 15.87
C ALA A 100 13.75 -16.68 16.68
N ALA A 101 14.06 -15.63 17.46
CA ALA A 101 13.05 -14.89 18.20
C ALA A 101 11.98 -14.24 17.30
N ILE A 102 12.30 -13.88 16.06
CA ILE A 102 11.34 -13.34 15.08
C ILE A 102 10.65 -14.48 14.30
N GLU A 103 11.42 -15.46 13.82
CA GLU A 103 10.92 -16.52 12.94
C GLU A 103 10.04 -17.55 13.67
N ASP A 104 10.33 -17.83 14.94
CA ASP A 104 9.62 -18.83 15.74
C ASP A 104 8.50 -18.22 16.62
N GLU A 105 8.31 -16.89 16.57
CA GLU A 105 7.23 -16.23 17.31
C GLU A 105 5.86 -16.69 16.81
N CYS A 106 5.08 -17.30 17.72
CA CYS A 106 3.69 -17.68 17.42
C CYS A 106 2.77 -16.46 17.47
N LEU A 107 1.67 -16.50 16.70
CA LEU A 107 0.64 -15.47 16.73
C LEU A 107 0.15 -15.25 18.19
N PRO A 108 0.32 -14.06 18.78
CA PRO A 108 -0.11 -13.82 20.14
C PRO A 108 -1.64 -13.81 20.22
N GLU A 109 -2.21 -14.63 21.12
CA GLU A 109 -3.66 -14.66 21.38
C GLU A 109 -4.14 -13.48 22.24
N ASN A 110 -3.22 -12.79 22.92
CA ASN A 110 -3.51 -11.65 23.79
C ASN A 110 -2.69 -10.43 23.36
N GLY A 111 -3.23 -9.24 23.61
CA GLY A 111 -2.53 -7.98 23.35
C GLY A 111 -1.23 -7.86 24.14
N GLN A 112 -0.23 -7.23 23.51
CA GLN A 112 1.02 -6.83 24.15
C GLN A 112 1.04 -5.32 24.37
N SER A 113 1.78 -4.87 25.37
CA SER A 113 1.96 -3.44 25.60
C SER A 113 2.73 -2.79 24.45
N LEU A 114 2.35 -1.56 24.07
CA LEU A 114 3.05 -0.78 23.04
C LEU A 114 4.55 -0.63 23.33
N SER A 115 4.94 -0.46 24.59
CA SER A 115 6.34 -0.35 25.00
C SER A 115 7.15 -1.62 24.71
N ALA A 116 6.58 -2.81 24.95
CA ALA A 116 7.23 -4.08 24.65
C ALA A 116 7.50 -4.22 23.14
N VAL A 117 6.47 -4.00 22.32
CA VAL A 117 6.59 -4.07 20.86
C VAL A 117 7.60 -3.05 20.33
N CYS A 118 7.58 -1.82 20.84
CA CYS A 118 8.58 -0.81 20.46
C CYS A 118 10.00 -1.22 20.86
N ASN A 119 10.20 -1.82 22.03
CA ASN A 119 11.51 -2.32 22.45
C ASN A 119 12.00 -3.45 21.56
N ASP A 120 11.11 -4.35 21.13
CA ASP A 120 11.44 -5.42 20.19
C ASP A 120 11.85 -4.86 18.83
N VAL A 121 11.15 -3.84 18.33
CA VAL A 121 11.56 -3.13 17.09
C VAL A 121 12.95 -2.52 17.24
N LEU A 122 13.24 -1.84 18.36
CA LEU A 122 14.54 -1.23 18.59
C LEU A 122 15.68 -2.26 18.74
N SER A 123 15.37 -3.45 19.25
CA SER A 123 16.37 -4.50 19.57
C SER A 123 16.57 -5.48 18.41
N TYR A 124 15.49 -5.91 17.78
CA TYR A 124 15.48 -7.01 16.80
C TYR A 124 15.33 -6.55 15.35
N VAL A 125 14.82 -5.33 15.10
CA VAL A 125 14.55 -4.85 13.73
C VAL A 125 15.48 -3.72 13.32
N LEU A 126 15.49 -2.61 14.06
CA LEU A 126 16.21 -1.40 13.71
C LEU A 126 17.72 -1.61 13.45
N PRO A 127 18.45 -2.41 14.25
CA PRO A 127 19.89 -2.61 14.04
C PRO A 127 20.25 -3.41 12.79
N TYR A 128 19.33 -4.25 12.29
CA TYR A 128 19.62 -5.26 11.27
C TYR A 128 19.06 -4.90 9.88
N GLY A 129 18.86 -3.59 9.63
CA GLY A 129 18.50 -3.10 8.32
C GLY A 129 19.61 -3.32 7.27
N ARG A 130 19.24 -3.18 5.99
CA ARG A 130 20.14 -3.40 4.84
C ARG A 130 21.35 -2.46 4.78
N GLY A 131 21.32 -1.34 5.52
CA GLY A 131 22.40 -0.35 5.49
C GLY A 131 22.23 0.78 4.49
N SER A 132 21.06 0.89 3.83
CA SER A 132 20.83 1.81 2.71
C SER A 132 21.17 3.28 2.99
N VAL A 133 21.07 3.71 4.25
CA VAL A 133 21.33 5.09 4.69
C VAL A 133 22.81 5.39 4.95
N HIS A 134 23.68 4.37 4.92
CA HIS A 134 25.08 4.52 5.25
C HIS A 134 25.87 5.10 4.04
N PRO A 135 26.74 6.13 4.19
CA PRO A 135 27.46 6.75 3.07
C PRO A 135 28.37 5.82 2.24
N ARG A 136 28.85 4.73 2.87
CA ARG A 136 29.59 3.63 2.23
C ARG A 136 28.72 2.51 1.65
N PHE A 137 27.39 2.66 1.64
CA PHE A 137 26.49 1.72 0.96
C PHE A 137 26.34 2.14 -0.50
N TRP A 138 26.90 1.35 -1.42
CA TRP A 138 26.90 1.64 -2.87
C TRP A 138 26.11 0.60 -3.68
N GLY A 139 25.27 -0.18 -3.02
CA GLY A 139 24.44 -1.18 -3.69
C GLY A 139 23.10 -0.60 -4.13
N TRP A 140 22.72 -0.84 -5.39
CA TRP A 140 21.41 -0.48 -5.96
C TRP A 140 21.07 1.03 -5.92
N ALA A 141 19.98 1.39 -6.59
CA ALA A 141 19.33 2.68 -6.37
C ALA A 141 18.48 2.58 -5.09
N SER A 142 18.92 3.23 -4.02
CA SER A 142 18.22 3.23 -2.73
C SER A 142 17.77 4.64 -2.37
N GLY A 143 16.65 4.75 -1.64
CA GLY A 143 16.09 6.03 -1.23
C GLY A 143 16.98 6.78 -0.24
N GLU A 144 16.88 8.10 -0.27
CA GLU A 144 17.54 9.03 0.65
C GLU A 144 16.78 9.01 1.99
N GLY A 145 17.19 8.16 2.94
CA GLY A 145 16.59 8.10 4.28
C GLY A 145 16.91 9.34 5.12
N THR A 146 16.34 10.49 4.75
CA THR A 146 16.57 11.78 5.39
C THR A 146 15.69 11.98 6.62
N LEU A 147 16.15 12.79 7.57
CA LEU A 147 15.34 13.17 8.75
C LEU A 147 14.05 13.90 8.34
N GLY A 148 14.09 14.70 7.26
CA GLY A 148 12.89 15.36 6.72
C GLY A 148 11.84 14.35 6.26
N GLY A 149 12.26 13.26 5.61
CA GLY A 149 11.38 12.16 5.21
C GLY A 149 10.72 11.47 6.41
N VAL A 150 11.50 11.18 7.46
CA VAL A 150 10.96 10.59 8.71
C VAL A 150 9.87 11.47 9.34
N LEU A 151 10.09 12.79 9.40
CA LEU A 151 9.10 13.71 9.96
C LEU A 151 7.87 13.83 9.06
N ALA A 152 8.06 13.84 7.73
CA ALA A 152 6.95 13.83 6.78
C ALA A 152 6.10 12.56 6.91
N ASP A 153 6.74 11.40 7.02
CA ASP A 153 6.06 10.10 7.22
C ASP A 153 5.31 10.05 8.55
N MET A 154 5.85 10.64 9.62
CA MET A 154 5.14 10.75 10.90
C MET A 154 3.83 11.53 10.77
N VAL A 155 3.84 12.66 10.06
CA VAL A 155 2.63 13.45 9.80
C VAL A 155 1.67 12.70 8.87
N SER A 156 2.19 12.08 7.81
CA SER A 156 1.42 11.28 6.86
C SER A 156 0.68 10.13 7.55
N ALA A 157 1.39 9.37 8.39
CA ALA A 157 0.83 8.29 9.20
C ALA A 157 -0.20 8.81 10.21
N THR A 158 0.03 9.98 10.81
CA THR A 158 -0.93 10.61 11.73
C THR A 158 -2.22 11.02 11.01
N MET A 159 -2.11 11.58 9.81
CA MET A 159 -3.29 11.95 9.01
C MET A 159 -4.08 10.72 8.57
N ASN A 160 -3.41 9.56 8.37
CA ASN A 160 -3.97 8.29 7.93
C ASN A 160 -5.03 8.47 6.84
N MET A 161 -4.73 9.34 5.88
CA MET A 161 -5.75 9.88 4.99
C MET A 161 -5.89 9.02 3.74
N ASN A 162 -7.12 8.59 3.46
CA ASN A 162 -7.49 8.15 2.12
C ASN A 162 -7.78 9.40 1.25
N ALA A 163 -6.87 9.72 0.33
CA ALA A 163 -6.94 10.92 -0.51
C ALA A 163 -7.79 10.75 -1.79
N CYS A 164 -8.67 9.74 -1.87
CA CYS A 164 -9.41 9.40 -3.09
C CYS A 164 -10.44 10.46 -3.53
N ALA A 165 -10.93 11.30 -2.62
CA ALA A 165 -11.96 12.30 -2.94
C ALA A 165 -11.73 13.63 -2.21
N TYR A 166 -12.34 14.68 -2.76
CA TYR A 166 -12.34 16.06 -2.26
C TYR A 166 -10.98 16.78 -2.32
N MET A 167 -11.02 18.11 -2.41
CA MET A 167 -9.81 18.92 -2.32
C MET A 167 -9.37 19.01 -0.86
N ASN A 168 -8.25 18.36 -0.56
CA ASN A 168 -7.65 18.31 0.77
C ASN A 168 -6.21 18.84 0.75
N SER A 169 -5.63 19.07 1.93
CA SER A 169 -4.28 19.62 2.08
C SER A 169 -3.22 18.79 1.35
N ALA A 170 -3.29 17.46 1.42
CA ALA A 170 -2.34 16.56 0.75
C ALA A 170 -2.39 16.74 -0.78
N ALA A 171 -3.58 16.87 -1.37
CA ALA A 171 -3.75 17.13 -2.80
C ALA A 171 -3.15 18.49 -3.23
N PHE A 172 -3.27 19.53 -2.40
CA PHE A 172 -2.65 20.83 -2.69
C PHE A 172 -1.12 20.79 -2.58
N VAL A 173 -0.59 20.08 -1.57
CA VAL A 173 0.85 19.87 -1.41
C VAL A 173 1.41 19.12 -2.63
N GLU A 174 0.78 18.02 -3.05
CA GLU A 174 1.18 17.27 -4.24
C GLU A 174 1.21 18.15 -5.48
N ARG A 175 0.15 18.92 -5.75
CA ARG A 175 0.11 19.84 -6.90
C ARG A 175 1.22 20.89 -6.85
N THR A 176 1.55 21.38 -5.67
CA THR A 176 2.62 22.37 -5.47
C THR A 176 3.99 21.76 -5.75
N VAL A 177 4.24 20.55 -5.24
CA VAL A 177 5.49 19.81 -5.50
C VAL A 177 5.65 19.48 -6.98
N ILE A 178 4.58 19.06 -7.66
CA ILE A 178 4.58 18.81 -9.10
C ILE A 178 4.93 20.09 -9.87
N GLU A 179 4.37 21.23 -9.46
CA GLU A 179 4.68 22.52 -10.07
C GLU A 179 6.15 22.93 -9.86
N TRP A 180 6.73 22.65 -8.68
CA TRP A 180 8.17 22.84 -8.46
C TRP A 180 9.01 21.92 -9.36
N MET A 181 8.64 20.64 -9.48
CA MET A 181 9.33 19.71 -10.39
C MET A 181 9.24 20.19 -11.84
N ARG A 182 8.07 20.67 -12.29
CA ARG A 182 7.90 21.27 -13.62
C ARG A 182 8.90 22.40 -13.86
N GLN A 183 9.12 23.27 -12.88
CA GLN A 183 10.07 24.38 -12.98
C GLN A 183 11.52 23.89 -13.01
N ILE A 184 11.89 22.94 -12.15
CA ILE A 184 13.24 22.35 -12.09
C ILE A 184 13.63 21.73 -13.44
N PHE A 185 12.71 21.02 -14.08
CA PHE A 185 12.94 20.38 -15.38
C PHE A 185 12.68 21.30 -16.60
N GLY A 186 12.27 22.55 -16.39
CA GLY A 186 12.10 23.54 -17.47
C GLY A 186 10.90 23.30 -18.40
N PHE A 187 9.88 22.55 -17.97
CA PHE A 187 8.69 22.33 -18.81
C PHE A 187 7.82 23.60 -18.93
N PRO A 188 7.02 23.80 -19.99
CA PRO A 188 6.20 25.01 -20.11
C PRO A 188 5.01 25.02 -19.14
N LYS A 189 4.71 26.19 -18.56
CA LYS A 189 3.57 26.36 -17.65
C LYS A 189 2.25 26.09 -18.37
N GLY A 190 1.32 25.39 -17.73
CA GLY A 190 -0.05 25.17 -18.22
C GLY A 190 -0.20 24.11 -19.33
N THR A 191 0.88 23.52 -19.82
CA THR A 191 0.83 22.45 -20.84
C THR A 191 1.16 21.06 -20.28
N SER A 192 1.68 20.99 -19.05
CA SER A 192 2.13 19.76 -18.41
C SER A 192 1.58 19.69 -16.99
N GLY A 193 1.09 18.51 -16.61
CA GLY A 193 0.75 18.15 -15.24
C GLY A 193 1.65 17.03 -14.73
N GLY A 194 1.29 16.45 -13.60
CA GLY A 194 2.01 15.31 -13.03
C GLY A 194 1.13 14.57 -12.03
N LEU A 195 1.64 13.44 -11.59
CA LEU A 195 1.06 12.62 -10.52
C LEU A 195 2.21 12.04 -9.72
N LEU A 196 2.16 12.17 -8.38
CA LEU A 196 3.10 11.45 -7.53
C LEU A 196 2.62 10.00 -7.39
N VAL A 197 3.52 9.05 -7.58
CA VAL A 197 3.21 7.62 -7.57
C VAL A 197 4.28 6.85 -6.80
N SER A 198 3.96 5.62 -6.38
CA SER A 198 4.81 4.81 -5.49
C SER A 198 6.17 4.40 -6.09
N GLY A 199 6.38 4.59 -7.38
CA GLY A 199 7.68 4.38 -8.02
C GLY A 199 7.62 4.31 -9.54
N THR A 200 8.78 4.02 -10.14
CA THR A 200 8.95 4.02 -11.60
C THR A 200 8.05 2.99 -12.29
N SER A 201 7.87 1.79 -11.74
CA SER A 201 7.06 0.75 -12.36
C SER A 201 5.61 1.20 -12.59
N ILE A 202 4.99 1.80 -11.58
CA ILE A 202 3.62 2.31 -11.71
C ILE A 202 3.55 3.56 -12.59
N ALA A 203 4.58 4.43 -12.54
CA ALA A 203 4.69 5.58 -13.45
C ALA A 203 4.74 5.14 -14.92
N THR A 204 5.49 4.08 -15.23
CA THR A 204 5.58 3.48 -16.56
C THR A 204 4.25 2.89 -17.00
N VAL A 205 3.57 2.13 -16.13
CA VAL A 205 2.25 1.56 -16.43
C VAL A 205 1.22 2.65 -16.74
N ILE A 206 1.15 3.69 -15.90
CA ILE A 206 0.22 4.82 -16.10
C ILE A 206 0.57 5.55 -17.40
N SER A 207 1.85 5.83 -17.64
CA SER A 207 2.33 6.50 -18.85
C SER A 207 1.97 5.69 -20.11
N MET A 208 2.19 4.37 -20.11
CA MET A 208 1.77 3.49 -21.20
C MET A 208 0.26 3.49 -21.39
N ALA A 209 -0.52 3.41 -20.31
CA ALA A 209 -1.96 3.42 -20.39
C ALA A 209 -2.49 4.73 -20.98
N THR A 210 -1.98 5.88 -20.53
CA THR A 210 -2.34 7.22 -21.05
C THR A 210 -1.90 7.38 -22.50
N ALA A 211 -0.67 6.98 -22.82
CA ALA A 211 -0.15 6.95 -24.18
C ALA A 211 -1.07 6.14 -25.10
N ARG A 212 -1.31 4.87 -24.75
CA ARG A 212 -2.17 3.95 -25.50
C ARG A 212 -3.57 4.52 -25.70
N GLN A 213 -4.16 5.09 -24.65
CA GLN A 213 -5.47 5.71 -24.71
C GLN A 213 -5.47 6.92 -25.67
N ARG A 214 -4.44 7.76 -25.63
CA ARG A 214 -4.34 8.97 -26.45
C ARG A 214 -4.17 8.68 -27.94
N ALA A 215 -3.34 7.69 -28.27
CA ALA A 215 -3.01 7.39 -29.66
C ALA A 215 -4.01 6.48 -30.34
N LEU A 216 -4.65 5.60 -29.57
CA LEU A 216 -5.43 4.52 -30.14
C LEU A 216 -6.88 4.54 -29.66
N GLY A 217 -7.13 4.92 -28.41
CA GLY A 217 -8.40 4.62 -27.75
C GLY A 217 -8.67 3.11 -27.61
N ILE A 218 -7.64 2.26 -27.78
CA ILE A 218 -7.74 0.82 -28.00
C ILE A 218 -6.95 0.04 -26.94
N GLY A 219 -7.48 -1.13 -26.56
CA GLY A 219 -6.92 -2.03 -25.53
C GLY A 219 -5.56 -2.68 -25.84
N SER A 220 -5.19 -3.69 -25.03
CA SER A 220 -3.85 -4.30 -24.91
C SER A 220 -3.19 -4.84 -26.19
N LYS A 221 -3.93 -5.04 -27.29
CA LYS A 221 -3.41 -5.58 -28.57
C LYS A 221 -2.42 -4.67 -29.30
N SER A 222 -2.29 -3.43 -28.85
CA SER A 222 -1.46 -2.41 -29.50
C SER A 222 -0.14 -2.15 -28.76
N ILE A 223 0.22 -3.05 -27.83
CA ILE A 223 1.49 -3.02 -27.10
C ILE A 223 2.41 -4.06 -27.72
N HIS A 224 3.58 -3.63 -28.18
CA HIS A 224 4.61 -4.50 -28.72
C HIS A 224 5.78 -4.62 -27.73
N LEU A 225 6.06 -5.84 -27.27
CA LEU A 225 7.23 -6.13 -26.46
C LEU A 225 8.45 -6.27 -27.37
N ILE A 226 9.49 -5.45 -27.15
CA ILE A 226 10.74 -5.51 -27.89
C ILE A 226 11.77 -6.31 -27.08
N PRO A 227 12.40 -7.34 -27.66
CA PRO A 227 13.41 -8.13 -26.96
C PRO A 227 14.65 -7.30 -26.63
N VAL A 228 15.32 -7.68 -25.54
CA VAL A 228 16.60 -7.10 -25.12
C VAL A 228 17.78 -8.02 -25.45
N ASP A 229 18.99 -7.47 -25.47
CA ASP A 229 20.24 -8.23 -25.51
C ASP A 229 20.65 -8.73 -24.12
N ASP A 230 21.76 -9.45 -24.05
CA ASP A 230 22.28 -10.03 -22.80
C ASP A 230 22.74 -8.96 -21.79
N ASN A 231 22.88 -7.71 -22.23
CA ASN A 231 23.16 -6.55 -21.39
C ASN A 231 21.88 -5.76 -21.04
N PHE A 232 20.69 -6.36 -21.24
CA PHE A 232 19.39 -5.74 -21.01
C PHE A 232 19.12 -4.48 -21.82
N ARG A 233 19.84 -4.27 -22.93
CA ARG A 233 19.59 -3.14 -23.85
C ARG A 233 18.54 -3.52 -24.88
N ILE A 234 17.67 -2.58 -25.22
CA ILE A 234 16.67 -2.76 -26.28
C ILE A 234 17.38 -3.12 -27.60
N LYS A 235 16.98 -4.23 -28.23
CA LYS A 235 17.47 -4.60 -29.57
C LYS A 235 16.89 -3.63 -30.60
N ILE A 236 17.69 -2.64 -30.99
CA ILE A 236 17.27 -1.54 -31.88
C ILE A 236 16.78 -2.04 -33.23
N ASP A 237 17.35 -3.12 -33.77
CA ASP A 237 16.90 -3.70 -35.05
C ASP A 237 15.48 -4.26 -34.95
N HIS A 238 15.15 -4.93 -33.84
CA HIS A 238 13.79 -5.39 -33.57
C HIS A 238 12.83 -4.21 -33.38
N LEU A 239 13.22 -3.20 -32.62
CA LEU A 239 12.42 -1.98 -32.44
C LEU A 239 12.07 -1.32 -33.78
N LYS A 240 13.08 -1.14 -34.66
CA LYS A 240 12.88 -0.58 -36.00
C LYS A 240 11.95 -1.44 -36.85
N ALA A 241 12.14 -2.75 -36.84
CA ALA A 241 11.30 -3.68 -37.59
C ALA A 241 9.84 -3.64 -37.12
N THR A 242 9.60 -3.60 -35.81
CA THR A 242 8.25 -3.48 -35.24
C THR A 242 7.58 -2.16 -35.63
N ILE A 243 8.29 -1.02 -35.50
CA ILE A 243 7.78 0.29 -35.92
C ILE A 243 7.40 0.29 -37.40
N GLN A 244 8.23 -0.32 -38.26
CA GLN A 244 7.96 -0.38 -39.68
C GLN A 244 6.72 -1.24 -39.98
N ASN A 245 6.63 -2.43 -39.41
CA ASN A 245 5.47 -3.32 -39.56
C ASN A 245 4.15 -2.67 -39.10
N ASP A 246 4.18 -1.86 -38.03
CA ASP A 246 2.99 -1.16 -37.56
C ASP A 246 2.59 -0.04 -38.52
N ARG A 247 3.56 0.69 -39.06
CA ARG A 247 3.32 1.69 -40.12
C ARG A 247 2.75 1.05 -41.38
N ASP A 248 3.28 -0.10 -41.79
CA ASP A 248 2.80 -0.84 -42.97
C ASP A 248 1.35 -1.32 -42.80
N LYS A 249 0.91 -1.55 -41.56
CA LYS A 249 -0.48 -1.88 -41.19
C LYS A 249 -1.39 -0.65 -41.00
N GLY A 250 -0.87 0.55 -41.24
CA GLY A 250 -1.60 1.81 -41.08
C GLY A 250 -1.76 2.28 -39.63
N PHE A 251 -1.03 1.67 -38.68
CA PHE A 251 -0.96 2.18 -37.31
C PHE A 251 0.05 3.34 -37.21
N VAL A 252 -0.10 4.14 -36.15
CA VAL A 252 0.77 5.28 -35.88
C VAL A 252 1.56 5.02 -34.58
N PRO A 253 2.83 4.57 -34.68
CA PRO A 253 3.71 4.46 -33.52
C PRO A 253 4.00 5.84 -32.95
N PHE A 254 3.85 6.01 -31.64
CA PHE A 254 3.86 7.33 -31.01
C PHE A 254 4.57 7.38 -29.65
N CYS A 255 4.91 6.24 -29.04
CA CYS A 255 5.60 6.16 -27.76
C CYS A 255 6.57 4.98 -27.74
N ILE A 256 7.78 5.22 -27.25
CA ILE A 256 8.80 4.22 -26.95
C ILE A 256 9.23 4.46 -25.52
N ILE A 257 9.26 3.41 -24.70
CA ILE A 257 9.71 3.49 -23.31
C ILE A 257 10.99 2.65 -23.19
N GLY A 258 12.07 3.32 -22.81
CA GLY A 258 13.32 2.68 -22.39
C GLY A 258 13.61 3.04 -20.95
N ASN A 259 14.15 2.09 -20.20
CA ASN A 259 14.81 2.34 -18.93
C ASN A 259 16.29 2.66 -19.19
N THR A 260 16.83 3.61 -18.43
CA THR A 260 18.27 3.89 -18.36
C THR A 260 18.98 2.88 -17.47
#